data_AF-A0A5C3P9L8-F1
#
_entry.id   AF-A0A5C3P9L8-F1
#
_cell.length_a   1.000
_cell.length_b   1.000
_cell.length_c   1.000
_cell.angle_alpha   90.00
_cell.angle_beta   90.00
_cell.angle_gamma   90.00
#
_symmetry.space_group_name_H-M   'P 1'
#
loop_
_entity.id
_entity.type
_entity.pdbx_description
1 polymer ?
#
loop_
_entity_poly.entity_id
_entity_poly.type
_entity_poly.pdbx_seq_one_letter_code
_entity_poly.pdbx_strand_id
1 'polypeptide(L)'
;MDKHPSYEALSPYLSKYPKAAGSLFQTYNDLKLAQQWTDLEVVELPGCARCGMRGRRPQMDDLLCVVPCSLSESLSTEWIRTTFKELGSPPHVYLAINTEDSSIVYYKISPGIVKPPL
;
A
#
# COMPACT_ATOMS: atom_id res chain seq x y z
N MET A 1 -14.97 7.91 -8.94
CA MET A 1 -13.77 7.13 -9.28
C MET A 1 -13.88 6.52 -10.68
N ASP A 2 -15.07 6.08 -11.07
CA ASP A 2 -15.36 5.22 -12.23
C ASP A 2 -14.99 5.76 -13.62
N LYS A 3 -14.69 7.06 -13.75
CA LYS A 3 -14.25 7.70 -15.00
C LYS A 3 -12.73 7.86 -15.12
N HIS A 4 -11.98 7.52 -14.07
CA HIS A 4 -10.52 7.70 -14.03
C HIS A 4 -9.81 6.48 -14.64
N PRO A 5 -8.71 6.64 -15.41
CA PRO A 5 -8.01 5.52 -16.04
C PRO A 5 -7.61 4.38 -15.08
N SER A 6 -7.15 4.74 -13.87
CA SER A 6 -6.80 3.76 -12.83
C SER A 6 -7.97 2.96 -12.27
N TYR A 7 -9.22 3.35 -12.55
CA TYR A 7 -10.38 2.61 -12.06
C TYR A 7 -10.45 1.22 -12.66
N GLU A 8 -10.12 1.05 -13.95
CA GLU A 8 -10.16 -0.26 -14.60
C GLU A 8 -9.26 -1.27 -13.87
N ALA A 9 -8.03 -0.86 -13.56
CA ALA A 9 -7.05 -1.68 -12.84
C ALA A 9 -7.46 -2.01 -11.40
N LEU A 10 -8.30 -1.18 -10.77
CA LEU A 10 -8.66 -1.31 -9.37
C LEU A 10 -10.08 -1.83 -9.11
N SER A 11 -10.98 -1.73 -10.09
CA SER A 11 -12.41 -2.03 -9.97
C SER A 11 -12.73 -3.39 -9.34
N PRO A 12 -11.98 -4.50 -9.58
CA PRO A 12 -12.27 -5.77 -8.93
C PRO A 12 -12.06 -5.74 -7.41
N TYR A 13 -11.16 -4.87 -6.94
CA TYR A 13 -10.77 -4.78 -5.53
C TYR A 13 -11.59 -3.76 -4.75
N LEU A 14 -11.99 -2.65 -5.40
CA LEU A 14 -12.74 -1.57 -4.73
C LEU A 14 -14.09 -2.06 -4.19
N SER A 15 -14.77 -2.93 -4.92
CA SER A 15 -16.04 -3.55 -4.49
C SER A 15 -15.83 -4.63 -3.43
N LYS A 16 -14.72 -5.38 -3.51
CA LYS A 16 -14.37 -6.46 -2.58
C LYS A 16 -13.94 -5.92 -1.20
N TYR A 17 -13.23 -4.80 -1.16
CA TYR A 17 -12.70 -4.19 0.07
C TYR A 17 -13.13 -2.71 0.20
N PRO A 18 -14.42 -2.42 0.39
CA PRO A 18 -14.95 -1.05 0.33
C PRO A 18 -14.38 -0.12 1.41
N LYS A 19 -14.02 -0.66 2.59
CA LYS A 19 -13.42 0.13 3.68
C LYS A 19 -12.03 0.67 3.33
N ALA A 20 -11.27 -0.06 2.52
CA ALA A 20 -9.93 0.33 2.10
C ALA A 20 -9.91 0.95 0.68
N ALA A 21 -11.05 1.00 -0.02
CA ALA A 21 -11.13 1.42 -1.41
C ALA A 21 -10.59 2.84 -1.65
N GLY A 22 -10.91 3.78 -0.75
CA GLY A 22 -10.41 5.16 -0.84
C GLY A 22 -8.89 5.23 -0.75
N SER A 23 -8.31 4.67 0.32
CA SER A 23 -6.86 4.63 0.51
C SER A 23 -6.16 3.87 -0.63
N LEU A 24 -6.72 2.74 -1.06
CA LEU A 24 -6.20 1.96 -2.19
C LEU A 24 -6.11 2.80 -3.48
N PHE A 25 -7.20 3.48 -3.82
CA PHE A 25 -7.29 4.27 -5.04
C PHE A 25 -6.32 5.46 -5.02
N GLN A 26 -6.26 6.16 -3.89
CA GLN A 26 -5.41 7.33 -3.74
C GLN A 26 -3.92 6.95 -3.73
N THR A 27 -3.53 5.91 -2.98
CA THR A 27 -2.15 5.41 -2.96
C THR A 27 -1.72 4.87 -4.32
N TYR A 28 -2.57 4.12 -5.02
CA TYR A 28 -2.22 3.63 -6.36
C TYR A 28 -1.93 4.79 -7.32
N ASN A 29 -2.75 5.84 -7.31
CA ASN A 29 -2.54 7.01 -8.16
C ASN A 29 -1.29 7.80 -7.77
N ASP A 30 -1.04 7.96 -6.47
CA ASP A 30 0.19 8.62 -6.01
C ASP A 30 1.44 7.86 -6.47
N LEU A 31 1.49 6.54 -6.26
CA LEU A 31 2.59 5.70 -6.72
C LEU A 31 2.73 5.73 -8.24
N LYS A 32 1.64 5.58 -8.99
CA LYS A 32 1.66 5.45 -10.46
C LYS A 32 1.93 6.76 -11.18
N LEU A 33 1.30 7.86 -10.74
CA LEU A 33 1.27 9.12 -11.47
C LEU A 33 2.23 10.16 -10.88
N ALA A 34 2.20 10.35 -9.56
CA ALA A 34 3.03 11.36 -8.90
C ALA A 34 4.47 10.86 -8.71
N GLN A 35 4.63 9.65 -8.16
CA GLN A 35 5.93 9.03 -7.93
C GLN A 35 6.43 8.20 -9.12
N GLN A 36 5.62 8.02 -10.16
CA GLN A 36 5.99 7.36 -11.42
C GLN A 36 6.58 5.96 -11.26
N TRP A 37 6.08 5.17 -10.31
CA TRP A 37 6.52 3.80 -10.10
C TRP A 37 6.26 2.94 -11.34
N THR A 38 7.21 2.05 -11.63
CA THR A 38 7.12 1.04 -12.69
C THR A 38 6.80 -0.33 -12.08
N ASP A 39 6.37 -1.27 -12.92
CA ASP A 39 5.99 -2.63 -12.52
C ASP A 39 5.01 -2.67 -11.33
N LEU A 40 4.07 -1.71 -11.30
CA LEU A 40 3.14 -1.54 -10.20
C LEU A 40 2.00 -2.57 -10.29
N GLU A 41 2.08 -3.59 -9.44
CA GLU A 41 1.11 -4.66 -9.31
C GLU A 41 0.29 -4.50 -8.03
N VAL A 42 -1.00 -4.81 -8.12
CA VAL A 42 -1.91 -4.85 -6.95
C VAL A 42 -1.93 -6.27 -6.40
N VAL A 43 -1.67 -6.42 -5.11
CA VAL A 43 -1.62 -7.72 -4.43
C VAL A 43 -2.74 -7.79 -3.41
N GLU A 44 -3.59 -8.81 -3.50
CA GLU A 44 -4.61 -9.04 -2.48
C GLU A 44 -3.98 -9.52 -1.17
N LEU A 45 -4.48 -8.96 -0.07
CA LEU A 45 -4.11 -9.32 1.30
C LEU A 45 -5.38 -9.73 2.07
N PRO A 46 -5.93 -10.94 1.82
CA PRO A 46 -7.22 -11.35 2.37
C PRO A 46 -7.26 -11.35 3.90
N GLY A 47 -6.18 -11.77 4.57
CA GLY A 47 -6.06 -11.74 6.04
C GLY A 47 -6.07 -10.31 6.61
N CYS A 48 -5.78 -9.32 5.76
CA CYS A 48 -5.77 -7.90 6.10
C CYS A 48 -7.00 -7.15 5.54
N ALA A 49 -7.93 -7.86 4.88
CA ALA A 49 -9.13 -7.37 4.22
C ALA A 49 -8.91 -6.16 3.30
N ARG A 50 -7.81 -6.15 2.53
CA ARG A 50 -7.47 -5.09 1.57
C ARG A 50 -6.51 -5.58 0.50
N CYS A 51 -6.03 -4.66 -0.33
CA CYS A 51 -4.91 -4.89 -1.22
C CYS A 51 -3.69 -4.05 -0.81
N GLY A 52 -2.50 -4.57 -1.06
CA GLY A 52 -1.25 -3.82 -1.13
C GLY A 52 -0.80 -3.64 -2.59
N MET A 53 0.39 -3.08 -2.76
CA MET A 53 1.05 -2.93 -4.06
C MET A 53 2.49 -3.40 -3.99
N ARG A 54 2.99 -3.90 -5.10
CA ARG A 54 4.42 -4.14 -5.35
C ARG A 54 4.85 -3.36 -6.57
N GLY A 55 6.04 -2.78 -6.56
CA GLY A 55 6.56 -2.06 -7.71
C GLY A 55 7.92 -1.43 -7.43
N ARG A 56 8.42 -0.67 -8.38
CA ARG A 56 9.76 -0.07 -8.32
C ARG A 56 9.67 1.44 -8.40
N ARG A 57 10.44 2.13 -7.55
CA ARG A 57 10.60 3.58 -7.66
C ARG A 57 11.44 3.92 -8.90
N PRO A 58 11.24 5.10 -9.49
CA PRO A 58 12.15 5.61 -10.51
C PRO A 58 13.60 5.53 -10.04
N GLN A 59 14.49 5.10 -10.94
CA GLN A 59 15.93 5.00 -10.71
C GLN A 59 16.36 4.09 -9.55
N MET A 60 15.47 3.22 -9.04
CA MET A 60 15.82 2.18 -8.08
C MET A 60 15.37 0.81 -8.58
N ASP A 61 16.29 -0.16 -8.51
CA ASP A 61 16.01 -1.53 -8.91
C ASP A 61 15.36 -2.35 -7.78
N ASP A 62 15.14 -1.78 -6.60
CA ASP A 62 14.50 -2.49 -5.51
C ASP A 62 13.00 -2.65 -5.75
N LEU A 63 12.52 -3.89 -5.69
CA LEU A 63 11.09 -4.19 -5.65
C LEU A 63 10.57 -3.90 -4.23
N LEU A 64 9.74 -2.88 -4.11
CA LEU A 64 9.20 -2.41 -2.84
C LEU A 64 7.73 -2.81 -2.69
N CYS A 65 7.32 -3.01 -1.43
CA CYS A 65 5.93 -3.31 -1.09
C CYS A 65 5.31 -2.14 -0.33
N VAL A 66 4.09 -1.75 -0.72
CA VAL A 66 3.33 -0.66 -0.11
C VAL A 66 1.96 -1.20 0.31
N VAL A 67 1.47 -0.84 1.49
CA VAL A 67 0.10 -1.16 1.93
C VAL A 67 -0.62 0.10 2.38
N PRO A 68 -1.78 0.43 1.77
CA PRO A 68 -2.56 1.60 2.13
C PRO A 68 -3.39 1.38 3.40
N CYS A 69 -3.52 2.43 4.20
CA CYS A 69 -4.47 2.52 5.31
C CYS A 69 -4.97 3.95 5.49
N SER A 70 -6.09 4.12 6.18
CA SER A 70 -6.54 5.44 6.62
C SER A 70 -5.79 5.86 7.89
N LEU A 71 -5.55 7.14 8.09
CA LEU A 71 -5.07 7.67 9.39
C LEU A 71 -6.05 7.35 10.53
N SER A 72 -7.35 7.31 10.24
CA SER A 72 -8.38 6.98 11.23
C SER A 72 -8.46 5.48 11.55
N GLU A 73 -7.68 4.64 10.87
CA GLU A 73 -7.69 3.20 11.08
C GLU A 73 -6.74 2.78 12.21
N SER A 74 -7.23 1.92 13.11
CA SER A 74 -6.40 1.27 14.13
C SER A 74 -5.83 -0.04 13.60
N LEU A 75 -4.50 -0.13 13.48
CA LEU A 75 -3.80 -1.33 13.02
C LEU A 75 -3.26 -2.13 14.21
N SER A 76 -3.48 -3.45 14.21
CA SER A 76 -2.93 -4.34 15.23
C SER A 76 -1.56 -4.90 14.81
N THR A 77 -0.79 -5.37 15.78
CA THR A 77 0.49 -6.05 15.50
C THR A 77 0.29 -7.36 14.73
N GLU A 78 -0.81 -8.05 14.98
CA GLU A 78 -1.23 -9.24 14.21
C GLU A 78 -1.52 -8.89 12.75
N TRP A 79 -2.19 -7.76 12.51
CA TRP A 79 -2.44 -7.27 11.16
C TRP A 79 -1.13 -6.99 10.41
N ILE A 80 -0.16 -6.34 11.07
CA ILE A 80 1.17 -6.09 10.48
C ILE A 80 1.87 -7.41 10.14
N ARG A 81 1.87 -8.39 11.06
CA ARG A 81 2.49 -9.71 10.82
C ARG A 81 1.86 -10.43 9.63
N THR A 82 0.54 -10.36 9.51
CA THR A 82 -0.22 -10.96 8.41
C THR A 82 0.14 -10.31 7.08
N THR A 83 0.23 -8.98 7.05
CA THR A 83 0.68 -8.20 5.89
C THR A 83 2.05 -8.68 5.39
N PHE A 84 3.05 -8.82 6.28
CA PHE A 84 4.37 -9.32 5.88
C PHE A 84 4.29 -10.73 5.31
N LYS A 85 3.53 -11.62 5.94
CA LYS A 85 3.37 -13.01 5.49
C LYS A 85 2.76 -13.10 4.09
N GLU A 86 1.65 -12.39 3.85
CA GLU A 86 0.94 -12.41 2.56
C GLU A 86 1.73 -11.73 1.44
N LEU A 87 2.59 -10.76 1.75
CA LEU A 87 3.52 -10.14 0.79
C LEU A 87 4.78 -10.97 0.50
N GLY A 88 4.92 -12.16 1.07
CA GLY A 88 6.08 -13.03 0.86
C GLY A 88 7.30 -12.65 1.70
N SER A 89 7.08 -12.10 2.89
CA SER A 89 8.13 -11.72 3.87
C SER A 89 9.19 -10.77 3.31
N PRO A 90 8.82 -9.62 2.75
CA PRO A 90 9.79 -8.63 2.28
C PRO A 90 10.63 -8.08 3.46
N PRO A 91 11.83 -7.53 3.19
CA PRO A 91 12.69 -6.96 4.24
C PRO A 91 12.04 -5.78 4.95
N HIS A 92 11.13 -5.07 4.28
CA HIS A 92 10.33 -4.00 4.84
C HIS A 92 9.06 -3.78 4.00
N VAL A 93 8.07 -3.15 4.61
CA VAL A 93 6.83 -2.73 3.96
C VAL A 93 6.63 -1.25 4.24
N TYR A 94 6.23 -0.48 3.23
CA TYR A 94 5.81 0.90 3.42
C TYR A 94 4.32 0.95 3.71
N LEU A 95 3.93 1.49 4.85
CA LEU A 95 2.53 1.83 5.13
C LEU A 95 2.26 3.20 4.53
N ALA A 96 1.36 3.27 3.54
CA ALA A 96 0.87 4.52 2.98
C ALA A 96 -0.34 4.96 3.81
N ILE A 97 -0.15 5.97 4.66
CA ILE A 97 -1.17 6.48 5.57
C ILE A 97 -1.85 7.66 4.89
N ASN A 98 -3.13 7.48 4.55
CA ASN A 98 -3.94 8.46 3.85
C ASN A 98 -4.76 9.28 4.85
N THR A 99 -4.77 10.59 4.67
CA THR A 99 -5.58 11.54 5.45
C THR A 99 -6.77 12.04 4.63
N GLU A 100 -7.79 12.57 5.31
CA GLU A 100 -9.03 13.05 4.67
C GLU A 100 -8.80 14.22 3.71
N ASP A 101 -7.75 15.01 3.93
CA ASP A 101 -7.30 16.10 3.05
C ASP A 101 -6.52 15.63 1.81
N SER A 102 -6.52 14.31 1.55
CA SER A 102 -5.80 13.66 0.45
C SER A 102 -4.27 13.73 0.52
N SER A 103 -3.69 13.99 1.71
CA SER A 103 -2.26 13.77 1.93
C SER A 103 -1.95 12.29 2.12
N ILE A 104 -0.71 11.89 1.79
CA ILE A 104 -0.19 10.53 2.04
C ILE A 104 1.18 10.62 2.68
N VAL A 105 1.37 9.89 3.79
CA VAL A 105 2.68 9.72 4.42
C VAL A 105 3.10 8.25 4.32
N TYR A 106 4.35 8.02 3.94
CA TYR A 106 4.91 6.67 3.80
C TYR A 106 5.79 6.32 5.00
N TYR A 107 5.35 5.38 5.83
CA TYR A 107 6.12 4.90 6.98
C TYR A 107 6.75 3.54 6.68
N LYS A 108 8.07 3.41 6.84
CA LYS A 108 8.78 2.15 6.65
C LYS A 108 8.67 1.28 7.90
N ILE A 109 8.00 0.14 7.77
CA ILE A 109 7.91 -0.90 8.80
C ILE A 109 8.87 -2.02 8.41
N SER A 110 9.64 -2.53 9.38
CA SER A 110 10.56 -3.65 9.19
C SER A 110 10.30 -4.71 10.25
N PRO A 111 10.56 -6.00 9.97
CA PRO A 111 10.41 -7.04 10.97
C PRO A 111 11.48 -6.91 12.06
N GLY A 112 11.10 -7.15 13.32
CA GLY A 112 12.00 -7.11 14.47
C GLY A 112 12.27 -5.69 15.00
N ILE A 113 13.32 -5.57 15.82
CA ILE A 113 13.78 -4.30 16.38
C ILE A 113 14.89 -3.76 15.49
N VAL A 114 14.58 -2.73 14.70
CA VAL A 114 15.55 -2.06 13.83
C VAL A 114 15.96 -0.75 14.47
N LYS A 115 17.27 -0.51 14.62
CA LYS A 115 17.78 0.78 15.10
C LYS A 115 17.44 1.87 14.07
N PRO A 116 17.02 3.08 14.50
CA PRO A 116 16.89 4.20 13.59
C PRO A 116 18.22 4.45 12.86
N PRO A 117 18.20 4.83 11.57
CA PRO A 117 19.41 5.32 10.93
C PRO A 117 19.93 6.54 11.70
N LEU A 118 21.25 6.57 11.92
CA LEU A 118 21.96 7.72 12.50
C LEU A 118 21.94 8.92 11.55
#